data_AF-A0A6P2FXG3-F1
#
_entry.id   AF-A0A6P2FXG3-F1
#
_cell.length_a   1.000
_cell.length_b   1.000
_cell.length_c   1.000
_cell.angle_alpha   90.00
_cell.angle_beta   90.00
_cell.angle_gamma   90.00
#
_symmetry.space_group_name_H-M   'P 1'
#
loop_
_entity.id
_entity.type
_entity.pdbx_description
1 polymer ?
#
loop_
_entity_poly.entity_id
_entity_poly.type
_entity_poly.pdbx_seq_one_letter_code
_entity_poly.pdbx_strand_id
1 'polypeptide(L)'
;MEELDRQLTADEKAEITKKVWSLVDALPQRDLIELSDARQWIGRVVDLHGEQAIWHAIRLNGFGGSEIGVLVRNQHGVRADHMASAHDIVLGKLMRKVPDETNEHMTRGHENEEPHSRKFYKKYGAHRDLQAFEILKSAQGSLPWMRYSPDEVAMLPSKVLAVTRPMAAERPMSRWLIDYKAPSKIEESDEIHFQYGCQLAQGAILCEENGVEIHGLMLSQFDWAGWRLKDDVVEVNDELKHLVREAGNWAWNCVMTKQVPPYVRTPVLADAEGYVAKHVELAERLANVSALSKAADARASELRAELLAGLEGRKLDGCKIVMPGAGALTANLKIDTEKLQADLKPEQLAMVTKKDGYDSAAMARHLKSLGVDLKQFKADKIDADKLAEHADSFGIDMDAYMAEQHVFKIDKPIKEEMERYIDTHFPLVAPAQADADEQAADQFAEEPMAEAPRG
;
A
#
# COMPACT_ATOMS: atom_id res chain seq x y z
N MET A 1 4.94 2.13 22.47
CA MET A 1 4.03 3.29 22.37
C MET A 1 4.49 4.47 23.24
N GLU A 2 5.12 4.25 24.40
CA GLU A 2 5.60 5.35 25.26
C GLU A 2 6.88 6.08 24.75
N GLU A 3 7.64 5.51 23.81
CA GLU A 3 8.89 6.11 23.31
C GLU A 3 8.71 7.17 22.21
N LEU A 4 7.60 7.15 21.46
CA LEU A 4 7.39 8.07 20.32
C LEU A 4 6.86 9.45 20.72
N ASP A 5 6.31 9.59 21.93
CA ASP A 5 5.77 10.84 22.48
C ASP A 5 6.67 11.46 23.57
N ARG A 6 7.86 10.89 23.79
CA ARG A 6 8.82 11.47 24.72
C ARG A 6 9.31 12.82 24.17
N GLN A 7 8.89 13.90 24.81
CA GLN A 7 9.47 15.21 24.56
C GLN A 7 10.93 15.20 25.00
N LEU A 8 11.84 15.33 24.03
CA LEU A 8 13.26 15.50 24.30
C LEU A 8 13.49 16.80 25.08
N THR A 9 14.26 16.69 26.15
CA THR A 9 14.78 17.84 26.88
C THR A 9 15.71 18.69 26.00
N ALA A 10 15.95 19.93 26.40
CA ALA A 10 16.86 20.82 25.68
C ALA A 10 18.28 20.23 25.58
N ASP A 11 18.76 19.58 26.64
CA ASP A 11 20.07 18.96 26.69
C ASP A 11 20.16 17.74 25.75
N GLU A 12 19.12 16.90 25.70
CA GLU A 12 19.07 15.77 24.76
C GLU A 12 19.06 16.25 23.31
N LYS A 13 18.27 17.29 22.99
CA LYS A 13 18.29 17.91 21.65
C LYS A 13 19.66 18.47 21.30
N ALA A 14 20.36 19.10 22.25
CA ALA A 14 21.70 19.63 22.03
C ALA A 14 22.72 18.51 21.74
N GLU A 15 22.67 17.40 22.48
CA GLU A 15 23.54 16.25 22.27
C GLU A 15 23.26 15.55 20.92
N ILE A 16 21.99 15.36 20.56
CA ILE A 16 21.61 14.83 19.24
C ILE A 16 22.10 15.76 18.13
N THR A 17 21.88 17.07 18.26
CA THR A 17 22.33 18.08 17.30
C THR A 17 23.85 18.01 17.11
N LYS A 18 24.62 17.89 18.19
CA LYS A 18 26.08 17.75 18.15
C LYS A 18 26.52 16.48 17.42
N LYS A 19 25.87 15.34 17.68
CA LYS A 19 26.13 14.08 16.97
C LYS A 19 25.82 14.21 15.47
N VAL A 20 24.68 14.82 15.13
CA VAL A 20 24.28 15.05 13.73
C VAL A 20 25.29 15.94 13.02
N TRP A 21 25.75 17.03 13.64
CA TRP A 21 26.83 17.85 13.07
C TRP A 21 28.09 17.06 12.81
N SER A 22 28.53 16.23 13.76
CA SER A 22 29.71 15.39 13.58
C SER A 22 29.58 14.43 12.38
N LEU A 23 28.39 13.90 12.12
CA LEU A 23 28.14 13.04 10.96
C LEU A 23 28.12 13.84 9.67
N VAL A 24 27.48 15.01 9.68
CA VAL A 24 27.41 15.92 8.52
C VAL A 24 28.81 16.42 8.13
N ASP A 25 29.63 16.81 9.10
CA ASP A 25 31.00 17.29 8.85
C ASP A 25 31.93 16.18 8.33
N ALA A 26 31.57 14.90 8.50
CA ALA A 26 32.29 13.76 7.96
C ALA A 26 31.81 13.33 6.55
N LEU A 27 30.81 14.01 5.98
CA LEU A 27 30.26 13.65 4.66
C LEU A 27 31.26 13.92 3.53
N PRO A 28 31.37 13.05 2.51
CA PRO A 28 32.21 13.30 1.34
C PRO A 28 31.85 14.58 0.59
N GLN A 29 30.58 14.95 0.60
CA GLN A 29 30.04 16.16 -0.04
C GLN A 29 29.99 17.38 0.88
N ARG A 30 30.60 17.34 2.08
CA ARG A 30 30.45 18.40 3.10
C ARG A 30 30.77 19.80 2.58
N ASP A 31 31.85 19.95 1.81
CA ASP A 31 32.27 21.23 1.22
C ASP A 31 31.30 21.76 0.15
N LEU A 32 30.38 20.90 -0.31
CA LEU A 32 29.37 21.25 -1.30
C LEU A 32 28.06 21.75 -0.66
N ILE A 33 27.90 21.56 0.64
CA ILE A 33 26.70 21.93 1.40
C ILE A 33 26.91 23.31 2.01
N GLU A 34 25.99 24.24 1.69
CA GLU A 34 26.01 25.58 2.28
C GLU A 34 25.75 25.50 3.79
N LEU A 35 26.49 26.28 4.57
CA LEU A 35 26.37 26.24 6.04
C LEU A 35 24.95 26.63 6.52
N SER A 36 24.27 27.51 5.79
CA SER A 36 22.87 27.87 6.05
C SER A 36 21.94 26.67 5.88
N ASP A 37 22.10 25.91 4.80
CA ASP A 37 21.28 24.74 4.47
C ASP A 37 21.49 23.66 5.52
N ALA A 38 22.75 23.37 5.88
CA ALA A 38 23.08 22.43 6.94
C ALA A 38 22.46 22.82 8.29
N ARG A 39 22.56 24.09 8.70
CA ARG A 39 21.95 24.58 9.95
C ARG A 39 20.43 24.41 9.96
N GLN A 40 19.78 24.82 8.88
CA GLN A 40 18.32 24.73 8.77
C GLN A 40 17.85 23.28 8.76
N TRP A 41 18.51 22.43 7.99
CA TRP A 41 18.20 21.01 7.89
C TRP A 41 18.39 20.30 9.23
N ILE A 42 19.53 20.50 9.91
CA ILE A 42 19.83 19.84 11.20
C ILE A 42 18.81 20.28 12.26
N GLY A 43 18.56 21.58 12.39
CA GLY A 43 17.57 22.08 13.35
C GLY A 43 16.19 21.47 13.12
N ARG A 44 15.72 21.49 11.87
CA ARG A 44 14.41 20.97 11.51
C ARG A 44 14.30 19.45 11.68
N VAL A 45 15.34 18.69 11.31
CA VAL A 45 15.32 17.22 11.43
C VAL A 45 15.42 16.77 12.88
N VAL A 46 16.22 17.42 13.72
CA VAL A 46 16.24 17.12 15.17
C VAL A 46 14.90 17.47 15.82
N ASP A 47 14.29 18.59 15.45
CA ASP A 47 12.99 18.99 16.01
C ASP A 47 11.85 18.05 15.60
N LEU A 48 11.85 17.56 14.36
CA LEU A 48 10.79 16.68 13.86
C LEU A 48 11.00 15.20 14.19
N HIS A 49 12.24 14.72 14.16
CA HIS A 49 12.55 13.27 14.20
C HIS A 49 13.33 12.85 15.45
N GLY A 50 13.73 13.78 16.31
CA GLY A 50 14.44 13.48 17.56
C GLY A 50 15.70 12.61 17.33
N GLU A 51 15.80 11.47 18.00
CA GLU A 51 16.94 10.56 17.87
C GLU A 51 17.09 9.97 16.46
N GLN A 52 16.00 9.82 15.70
CA GLN A 52 16.04 9.35 14.31
C GLN A 52 16.77 10.34 13.38
N ALA A 53 17.00 11.58 13.81
CA ALA A 53 17.85 12.53 13.09
C ALA A 53 19.26 11.97 12.82
N ILE A 54 19.79 11.15 13.73
CA ILE A 54 21.09 10.48 13.58
C ILE A 54 21.05 9.51 12.39
N TRP A 55 19.98 8.72 12.28
CA TRP A 55 19.78 7.80 11.17
C TRP A 55 19.66 8.54 9.83
N HIS A 56 18.90 9.63 9.79
CA HIS A 56 18.81 10.48 8.59
C HIS A 56 20.17 11.06 8.19
N ALA A 57 20.99 11.50 9.16
CA ALA A 57 22.33 12.01 8.89
C ALA A 57 23.28 10.94 8.34
N ILE A 58 23.25 9.72 8.88
CA ILE A 58 24.02 8.57 8.34
C ILE A 58 23.66 8.32 6.87
N ARG A 59 22.37 8.40 6.52
CA ARG A 59 21.88 8.18 5.15
C ARG A 59 22.24 9.27 4.15
N LEU A 60 22.77 10.41 4.59
CA LEU A 60 23.32 11.42 3.66
C LEU A 60 24.60 10.92 2.97
N ASN A 61 25.29 9.94 3.56
CA ASN A 61 26.54 9.38 3.05
C ASN A 61 26.32 8.28 1.99
N GLY A 62 25.62 8.61 0.91
CA GLY A 62 25.37 7.71 -0.22
C GLY A 62 23.90 7.37 -0.44
N PHE A 63 23.64 6.36 -1.27
CA PHE A 63 22.31 5.89 -1.64
C PHE A 63 22.04 4.48 -1.13
N GLY A 64 20.86 4.29 -0.55
CA GLY A 64 20.38 3.00 -0.08
C GLY A 64 19.56 2.24 -1.13
N GLY A 65 19.27 0.96 -0.87
CA GLY A 65 18.46 0.12 -1.76
C GLY A 65 17.06 0.69 -2.04
N SER A 66 16.44 1.40 -1.09
CA SER A 66 15.14 2.05 -1.31
C SER A 66 15.19 3.23 -2.30
N GLU A 67 16.37 3.82 -2.52
CA GLU A 67 16.56 4.99 -3.39
C GLU A 67 16.99 4.56 -4.80
N ILE A 68 17.74 3.46 -4.92
CA ILE A 68 18.41 3.11 -6.18
C ILE A 68 17.45 2.81 -7.33
N GLY A 69 16.32 2.15 -7.06
CA GLY A 69 15.30 1.92 -8.08
C GLY A 69 14.70 3.22 -8.64
N VAL A 70 14.60 4.27 -7.81
CA VAL A 70 14.17 5.61 -8.26
C VAL A 70 15.21 6.20 -9.18
N LEU A 71 16.49 6.09 -8.81
CA LEU A 71 17.61 6.62 -9.59
C LEU A 71 17.71 5.95 -10.97
N VAL A 72 17.63 4.61 -11.02
CA VAL A 72 17.64 3.85 -12.27
C VAL A 72 16.50 4.34 -13.18
N ARG A 73 15.25 4.33 -12.70
CA ARG A 73 14.11 4.75 -13.53
C ARG A 73 14.27 6.19 -14.04
N ASN A 74 14.63 7.14 -13.17
CA ASN A 74 14.76 8.54 -13.57
C ASN A 74 15.93 8.80 -14.51
N GLN A 75 17.05 8.08 -14.39
CA GLN A 75 18.15 8.16 -15.35
C GLN A 75 17.69 7.79 -16.77
N HIS A 76 16.79 6.81 -16.87
CA HIS A 76 16.17 6.38 -18.14
C HIS A 76 14.93 7.17 -18.54
N GLY A 77 14.66 8.34 -17.92
CA GLY A 77 13.51 9.18 -18.26
C GLY A 77 12.15 8.61 -17.85
N VAL A 78 12.13 7.57 -17.01
CA VAL A 78 10.91 6.93 -16.51
C VAL A 78 10.58 7.47 -15.12
N ARG A 79 9.32 7.89 -14.92
CA ARG A 79 8.81 8.31 -13.61
C ARG A 79 8.88 7.11 -12.65
N ALA A 80 9.37 7.34 -11.44
CA ALA A 80 9.41 6.29 -10.41
C ALA A 80 8.05 6.14 -9.71
N ASP A 81 7.86 4.99 -9.07
CA ASP A 81 6.69 4.67 -8.27
C ASP A 81 6.55 5.62 -7.09
N HIS A 82 5.32 5.75 -6.58
CA HIS A 82 4.97 6.61 -5.44
C HIS A 82 5.40 8.07 -5.60
N MET A 83 5.56 8.54 -6.84
CA MET A 83 6.00 9.90 -7.17
C MET A 83 7.40 10.26 -6.65
N ALA A 84 8.22 9.26 -6.31
CA ALA A 84 9.62 9.48 -5.93
C ALA A 84 10.43 10.07 -7.10
N SER A 85 11.50 10.78 -6.79
CA SER A 85 12.28 11.54 -7.77
C SER A 85 13.76 11.58 -7.43
N ALA A 86 14.62 11.37 -8.43
CA ALA A 86 16.05 11.59 -8.31
C ALA A 86 16.38 13.05 -7.97
N HIS A 87 15.58 14.01 -8.46
CA HIS A 87 15.69 15.43 -8.10
C HIS A 87 15.61 15.62 -6.58
N ASP A 88 14.60 15.03 -5.95
CA ASP A 88 14.37 15.16 -4.50
C ASP A 88 15.42 14.43 -3.68
N ILE A 89 15.84 13.24 -4.14
CA ILE A 89 16.90 12.46 -3.50
C ILE A 89 18.21 13.27 -3.49
N VAL A 90 18.61 13.84 -4.64
CA VAL A 90 19.84 14.64 -4.74
C VAL A 90 19.75 15.92 -3.90
N LEU A 91 18.61 16.61 -3.89
CA LEU A 91 18.39 17.75 -2.97
C LEU A 91 18.51 17.33 -1.50
N GLY A 92 18.00 16.15 -1.14
CA GLY A 92 18.14 15.58 0.20
C GLY A 92 19.60 15.36 0.57
N LYS A 93 20.41 14.75 -0.31
CA LYS A 93 21.85 14.53 -0.06
C LYS A 93 22.66 15.84 0.05
N LEU A 94 22.17 16.92 -0.56
CA LEU A 94 22.72 18.28 -0.44
C LEU A 94 22.13 19.09 0.71
N MET A 95 21.29 18.49 1.57
CA MET A 95 20.60 19.13 2.70
C MET A 95 19.70 20.32 2.32
N ARG A 96 19.29 20.41 1.04
CA ARG A 96 18.36 21.44 0.52
C ARG A 96 16.89 21.04 0.67
N LYS A 97 16.65 19.78 1.00
CA LYS A 97 15.34 19.21 1.31
C LYS A 97 15.46 18.37 2.58
N VAL A 98 14.56 18.59 3.52
CA VAL A 98 14.42 17.75 4.72
C VAL A 98 13.70 16.44 4.34
N PRO A 99 13.96 15.33 5.04
CA PRO A 99 13.18 14.11 4.90
C PRO A 99 11.69 14.39 5.08
N ASP A 100 10.86 13.66 4.35
CA ASP A 100 9.42 13.73 4.51
C ASP A 100 9.02 13.17 5.89
N GLU A 101 7.96 13.71 6.46
CA GLU A 101 7.39 13.19 7.71
C GLU A 101 6.95 11.74 7.52
N THR A 102 7.08 10.93 8.58
CA THR A 102 6.69 9.52 8.53
C THR A 102 5.18 9.43 8.32
N ASN A 103 4.79 8.94 7.14
CA ASN A 103 3.38 8.73 6.81
C ASN A 103 2.88 7.37 7.29
N GLU A 104 1.56 7.15 7.20
CA GLU A 104 0.89 5.91 7.60
C GLU A 104 1.44 4.64 6.93
N HIS A 105 2.02 4.73 5.73
CA HIS A 105 2.63 3.59 5.06
C HIS A 105 4.01 3.26 5.65
N MET A 106 4.82 4.28 5.96
CA MET A 106 6.11 4.10 6.60
C MET A 106 5.97 3.60 8.05
N THR A 107 5.04 4.18 8.82
CA THR A 107 4.73 3.71 10.18
C THR A 107 4.31 2.26 10.17
N ARG A 108 3.41 1.87 9.25
CA ARG A 108 2.98 0.47 9.10
C ARG A 108 4.16 -0.45 8.76
N GLY A 109 5.09 -0.01 7.91
CA GLY A 109 6.32 -0.76 7.63
C GLY A 109 7.13 -1.02 8.90
N HIS A 110 7.50 0.04 9.62
CA HIS A 110 8.34 -0.05 10.81
C HIS A 110 7.70 -0.87 11.94
N GLU A 111 6.43 -0.64 12.25
CA GLU A 111 5.75 -1.35 13.34
C GLU A 111 5.54 -2.84 13.06
N ASN A 112 5.55 -3.24 11.78
CA ASN A 112 5.27 -4.63 11.38
C ASN A 112 6.51 -5.44 11.01
N GLU A 113 7.71 -4.85 11.01
CA GLU A 113 8.94 -5.57 10.68
C GLU A 113 9.17 -6.79 11.60
N GLU A 114 9.03 -6.63 12.92
CA GLU A 114 9.20 -7.73 13.89
C GLU A 114 8.06 -8.78 13.80
N PRO A 115 6.76 -8.41 13.76
CA PRO A 115 5.69 -9.37 13.43
C PRO A 115 5.92 -10.13 12.11
N HIS A 116 6.38 -9.45 11.06
CA HIS A 116 6.64 -10.03 9.74
C HIS A 116 7.76 -11.07 9.82
N SER A 117 8.91 -10.71 10.40
CA SER A 117 10.06 -11.63 10.53
C SER A 117 9.72 -12.87 11.34
N ARG A 118 8.97 -12.75 12.44
CA ARG A 118 8.49 -13.91 13.22
C ARG A 118 7.59 -14.82 12.41
N LYS A 119 6.68 -14.26 11.62
CA LYS A 119 5.80 -15.02 10.72
C LYS A 119 6.61 -15.73 9.63
N PHE A 120 7.61 -15.04 9.08
CA PHE A 120 8.53 -15.58 8.08
C PHE A 120 9.33 -16.77 8.63
N TYR A 121 9.96 -16.61 9.80
CA TYR A 121 10.68 -17.69 10.49
C TYR A 121 9.81 -18.91 10.74
N LYS A 122 8.58 -18.69 11.21
CA LYS A 122 7.63 -19.78 11.43
C LYS A 122 7.23 -20.48 10.13
N LYS A 123 7.01 -19.72 9.04
CA LYS A 123 6.62 -20.27 7.72
C LYS A 123 7.70 -21.17 7.15
N TYR A 124 8.96 -20.74 7.20
CA TYR A 124 10.06 -21.44 6.54
C TYR A 124 10.94 -22.29 7.46
N GLY A 125 10.73 -22.25 8.78
CA GLY A 125 11.69 -22.80 9.74
C GLY A 125 13.03 -22.06 9.67
N ALA A 126 12.98 -20.77 9.35
CA ALA A 126 14.15 -19.92 9.15
C ALA A 126 14.62 -19.25 10.45
N HIS A 127 15.85 -18.77 10.44
CA HIS A 127 16.40 -17.90 11.48
C HIS A 127 17.39 -16.92 10.88
N ARG A 128 17.61 -15.77 11.53
CA ARG A 128 18.61 -14.79 11.11
C ARG A 128 20.02 -15.37 11.16
N ASP A 129 20.78 -15.19 10.08
CA ASP A 129 22.22 -15.30 10.08
C ASP A 129 22.81 -14.01 10.68
N LEU A 130 23.02 -14.01 11.99
CA LEU A 130 23.52 -12.84 12.71
C LEU A 130 24.87 -12.35 12.19
N GLN A 131 25.75 -13.26 11.75
CA GLN A 131 27.06 -12.88 11.24
C GLN A 131 26.93 -12.13 9.91
N ALA A 132 26.20 -12.71 8.96
CA ALA A 132 25.99 -12.09 7.66
C ALA A 132 25.17 -10.79 7.76
N PHE A 133 24.17 -10.75 8.64
CA PHE A 133 23.38 -9.57 8.90
C PHE A 133 24.22 -8.41 9.45
N GLU A 134 25.05 -8.64 10.47
CA GLU A 134 25.89 -7.58 11.04
C GLU A 134 26.95 -7.07 10.06
N ILE A 135 27.54 -7.95 9.23
CA ILE A 135 28.41 -7.54 8.13
C ILE A 135 27.65 -6.58 7.20
N LEU A 136 26.49 -7.01 6.70
CA LEU A 136 25.76 -6.29 5.68
C LEU A 136 25.13 -4.98 6.20
N LYS A 137 24.73 -4.93 7.47
CA LYS A 137 24.16 -3.74 8.14
C LYS A 137 25.12 -2.54 8.14
N SER A 138 26.42 -2.80 8.20
CA SER A 138 27.47 -1.77 8.16
C SER A 138 28.24 -1.73 6.83
N ALA A 139 27.82 -2.53 5.85
CA ALA A 139 28.56 -2.70 4.61
C ALA A 139 28.59 -1.40 3.79
N GLN A 140 29.77 -1.12 3.26
CA GLN A 140 30.01 -0.11 2.25
C GLN A 140 30.56 -0.82 1.02
N GLY A 141 30.05 -0.46 -0.15
CA GLY A 141 30.51 -1.03 -1.41
C GLY A 141 31.81 -0.40 -1.88
N SER A 142 32.35 -0.96 -2.96
CA SER A 142 33.49 -0.43 -3.71
C SER A 142 33.24 1.00 -4.19
N LEU A 143 31.98 1.34 -4.49
CA LEU A 143 31.56 2.68 -4.85
C LEU A 143 31.25 3.51 -3.59
N PRO A 144 31.75 4.75 -3.48
CA PRO A 144 31.71 5.52 -2.23
C PRO A 144 30.28 5.86 -1.77
N TRP A 145 29.31 5.88 -2.69
CA TRP A 145 27.90 6.13 -2.40
C TRP A 145 27.13 4.86 -2.03
N MET A 146 27.65 3.67 -2.28
CA MET A 146 26.85 2.44 -2.18
C MET A 146 26.69 2.02 -0.71
N ARG A 147 25.44 2.04 -0.22
CA ARG A 147 25.06 1.63 1.14
C ARG A 147 23.86 0.69 1.09
N TYR A 148 23.68 -0.15 2.09
CA TYR A 148 22.48 -0.97 2.20
C TYR A 148 22.18 -1.26 3.66
N SER A 149 20.89 -1.30 3.99
CA SER A 149 20.41 -1.64 5.31
C SER A 149 19.46 -2.82 5.10
N PRO A 150 19.92 -4.06 5.36
CA PRO A 150 19.08 -5.23 5.18
C PRO A 150 17.99 -5.26 6.26
N ASP A 151 16.79 -5.66 5.87
CA ASP A 151 15.75 -6.06 6.83
C ASP A 151 16.14 -7.43 7.44
N GLU A 152 16.62 -8.34 6.59
CA GLU A 152 16.94 -9.70 7.00
C GLU A 152 17.99 -10.38 6.13
N VAL A 153 18.89 -11.13 6.77
CA VAL A 153 19.71 -12.17 6.12
C VAL A 153 19.43 -13.47 6.85
N ALA A 154 18.67 -14.38 6.26
CA ALA A 154 18.17 -15.57 6.95
C ALA A 154 18.78 -16.87 6.40
N MET A 155 18.92 -17.85 7.29
CA MET A 155 19.18 -19.24 6.95
C MET A 155 17.86 -20.00 6.84
N LEU A 156 17.60 -20.56 5.66
CA LEU A 156 16.40 -21.35 5.35
C LEU A 156 16.80 -22.81 5.09
N PRO A 157 16.00 -23.81 5.51
CA PRO A 157 16.25 -25.20 5.14
C PRO A 157 16.15 -25.39 3.63
N SER A 158 17.23 -25.82 2.99
CA SER A 158 17.33 -25.84 1.52
C SER A 158 16.31 -26.77 0.86
N LYS A 159 15.87 -27.82 1.56
CA LYS A 159 14.78 -28.73 1.12
C LYS A 159 13.46 -28.01 0.83
N VAL A 160 13.18 -26.89 1.49
CA VAL A 160 11.96 -26.11 1.28
C VAL A 160 11.99 -25.40 -0.09
N LEU A 161 13.19 -25.27 -0.68
CA LEU A 161 13.46 -24.47 -1.88
C LEU A 161 14.05 -25.30 -3.02
N ALA A 162 14.21 -26.61 -2.87
CA ALA A 162 14.67 -27.51 -3.93
C ALA A 162 13.75 -27.58 -5.14
N VAL A 163 12.50 -27.11 -4.99
CA VAL A 163 11.54 -26.95 -6.09
C VAL A 163 11.90 -25.75 -6.99
N THR A 164 12.58 -24.74 -6.45
CA THR A 164 12.88 -23.48 -7.15
C THR A 164 14.35 -23.31 -7.53
N ARG A 165 15.28 -24.06 -6.92
CA ARG A 165 16.71 -24.04 -7.30
C ARG A 165 17.38 -25.42 -7.29
N PRO A 166 18.02 -25.85 -8.40
CA PRO A 166 18.65 -27.18 -8.53
C PRO A 166 19.72 -27.50 -7.48
N MET A 167 20.46 -26.50 -7.00
CA MET A 167 21.55 -26.69 -6.03
C MET A 167 21.09 -26.79 -4.57
N ALA A 168 19.80 -26.59 -4.28
CA ALA A 168 19.32 -26.62 -2.90
C ALA A 168 19.34 -28.04 -2.29
N ALA A 169 19.45 -29.09 -3.10
CA ALA A 169 19.57 -30.47 -2.62
C ALA A 169 20.95 -30.78 -2.00
N GLU A 170 21.98 -29.98 -2.29
CA GLU A 170 23.37 -30.25 -1.87
C GLU A 170 23.74 -29.59 -0.53
N ARG A 171 22.88 -28.72 0.02
CA ARG A 171 23.13 -27.98 1.26
C ARG A 171 21.97 -28.21 2.25
N PRO A 172 22.23 -28.32 3.58
CA PRO A 172 21.15 -28.46 4.55
C PRO A 172 20.41 -27.14 4.80
N MET A 173 21.13 -26.02 4.74
CA MET A 173 20.61 -24.67 4.90
C MET A 173 21.17 -23.76 3.80
N SER A 174 20.37 -22.80 3.36
CA SER A 174 20.71 -21.78 2.38
C SER A 174 20.53 -20.40 2.99
N ARG A 175 21.51 -19.51 2.79
CA ARG A 175 21.45 -18.09 3.15
C ARG A 175 20.68 -17.29 2.11
N TRP A 176 19.72 -16.49 2.54
CA TRP A 176 18.89 -15.63 1.69
C TRP A 176 18.91 -14.20 2.21
N LEU A 177 19.00 -13.25 1.29
CA LEU A 177 18.75 -11.85 1.59
C LEU A 177 17.27 -11.57 1.33
N ILE A 178 16.57 -11.07 2.35
CA ILE A 178 15.12 -10.87 2.30
C ILE A 178 14.80 -9.41 2.61
N ASP A 179 13.89 -8.87 1.81
CA ASP A 179 13.34 -7.54 1.97
C ASP A 179 11.87 -7.65 2.39
N TYR A 180 11.52 -7.07 3.54
CA TYR A 180 10.18 -7.15 4.11
C TYR A 180 9.36 -5.93 3.70
N LYS A 181 8.21 -6.15 3.07
CA LYS A 181 7.25 -5.09 2.74
C LYS A 181 5.91 -5.32 3.42
N ALA A 182 5.36 -4.26 4.00
CA ALA A 182 4.01 -4.24 4.54
C ALA A 182 3.13 -3.26 3.73
N PRO A 183 2.81 -3.56 2.45
CA PRO A 183 1.99 -2.67 1.63
C PRO A 183 0.53 -2.66 2.13
N SER A 184 -0.25 -1.69 1.68
CA SER A 184 -1.69 -1.61 1.99
C SER A 184 -2.51 -2.65 1.21
N LYS A 185 -2.01 -3.04 0.04
CA LYS A 185 -2.57 -4.05 -0.83
C LYS A 185 -1.41 -4.79 -1.51
N ILE A 186 -1.60 -6.07 -1.76
CA ILE A 186 -0.71 -6.88 -2.57
C ILE A 186 -1.39 -7.17 -3.89
N GLU A 187 -0.63 -7.07 -4.98
CA GLU A 187 -1.05 -7.58 -6.28
C GLU A 187 -0.72 -9.08 -6.35
N GLU A 188 -1.70 -9.88 -6.79
CA GLU A 188 -1.54 -11.33 -6.96
C GLU A 188 -0.68 -11.69 -8.19
N SER A 189 -0.27 -10.70 -8.98
CA SER A 189 0.71 -10.89 -10.07
C SER A 189 2.01 -11.47 -9.52
N ASP A 190 2.63 -12.40 -10.24
CA ASP A 190 3.96 -12.94 -9.90
C ASP A 190 5.09 -11.93 -10.17
N GLU A 191 4.80 -10.83 -10.88
CA GLU A 191 5.74 -9.77 -11.19
C GLU A 191 5.91 -8.83 -9.99
N ILE A 192 7.14 -8.64 -9.54
CA ILE A 192 7.47 -7.65 -8.51
C ILE A 192 7.75 -6.29 -9.14
N HIS A 193 7.50 -5.20 -8.42
CA HIS A 193 7.90 -3.88 -8.90
C HIS A 193 9.41 -3.82 -9.17
N PHE A 194 9.80 -3.36 -10.36
CA PHE A 194 11.18 -3.16 -10.79
C PHE A 194 12.08 -2.51 -9.72
N GLN A 195 11.58 -1.51 -8.99
CA GLN A 195 12.34 -0.84 -7.95
C GLN A 195 12.77 -1.77 -6.80
N TYR A 196 11.97 -2.77 -6.46
CA TYR A 196 12.34 -3.80 -5.47
C TYR A 196 13.40 -4.75 -6.03
N GLY A 197 13.34 -5.04 -7.33
CA GLY A 197 14.43 -5.73 -8.05
C GLY A 197 15.75 -4.98 -7.92
N CYS A 198 15.76 -3.67 -8.18
CA CYS A 198 16.97 -2.84 -8.00
C CYS A 198 17.44 -2.80 -6.53
N GLN A 199 16.52 -2.73 -5.57
CA GLN A 199 16.84 -2.74 -4.14
C GLN A 199 17.59 -4.03 -3.74
N LEU A 200 17.05 -5.19 -4.12
CA LEU A 200 17.67 -6.49 -3.86
C LEU A 200 18.97 -6.68 -4.65
N ALA A 201 19.05 -6.15 -5.88
CA ALA A 201 20.28 -6.17 -6.67
C ALA A 201 21.42 -5.40 -6.00
N GLN A 202 21.14 -4.22 -5.43
CA GLN A 202 22.14 -3.48 -4.64
C GLN A 202 22.59 -4.27 -3.41
N GLY A 203 21.64 -4.91 -2.71
CA GLY A 203 21.97 -5.80 -1.58
C GLY A 203 22.84 -6.98 -1.99
N ALA A 204 22.57 -7.58 -3.15
CA ALA A 204 23.37 -8.68 -3.71
C ALA A 204 24.80 -8.24 -4.06
N ILE A 205 24.98 -7.06 -4.67
CA ILE A 205 26.31 -6.50 -4.94
C ILE A 205 27.11 -6.35 -3.64
N LEU A 206 26.49 -5.80 -2.60
CA LEU A 206 27.16 -5.63 -1.31
C LEU A 206 27.47 -6.94 -0.61
N CYS A 207 26.61 -7.95 -0.75
CA CYS A 207 26.91 -9.30 -0.28
C CYS A 207 28.17 -9.84 -0.96
N GLU A 208 28.26 -9.75 -2.30
CA GLU A 208 29.42 -10.21 -3.08
C GLU A 208 30.71 -9.48 -2.68
N GLU A 209 30.68 -8.15 -2.60
CA GLU A 209 31.85 -7.33 -2.27
C GLU A 209 32.33 -7.51 -0.83
N ASN A 210 31.45 -7.92 0.10
CA ASN A 210 31.77 -8.14 1.51
C ASN A 210 31.94 -9.63 1.86
N GLY A 211 32.02 -10.51 0.86
CA GLY A 211 32.27 -11.95 1.07
C GLY A 211 31.11 -12.69 1.74
N VAL A 212 29.90 -12.16 1.66
CA VAL A 212 28.67 -12.81 2.15
C VAL A 212 28.05 -13.60 1.00
N GLU A 213 28.27 -14.92 0.98
CA GLU A 213 27.63 -15.80 0.00
C GLU A 213 26.13 -15.92 0.28
N ILE A 214 25.31 -15.45 -0.64
CA ILE A 214 23.86 -15.63 -0.66
C ILE A 214 23.45 -16.64 -1.73
N HIS A 215 22.37 -17.36 -1.48
CA HIS A 215 21.86 -18.43 -2.34
C HIS A 215 20.53 -18.06 -2.99
N GLY A 216 19.99 -16.90 -2.64
CA GLY A 216 18.72 -16.40 -3.14
C GLY A 216 18.37 -15.05 -2.54
N LEU A 217 17.46 -14.39 -3.25
CA LEU A 217 16.89 -13.09 -2.90
C LEU A 217 15.38 -13.27 -2.84
N MET A 218 14.73 -12.61 -1.90
CA MET A 218 13.30 -12.74 -1.73
C MET A 218 12.69 -11.40 -1.31
N LEU A 219 11.61 -11.02 -2.00
CA LEU A 219 10.71 -9.98 -1.55
C LEU A 219 9.58 -10.66 -0.79
N SER A 220 9.46 -10.39 0.51
CA SER A 220 8.39 -10.95 1.33
C SER A 220 7.41 -9.84 1.69
N GLN A 221 6.17 -9.97 1.22
CA GLN A 221 5.12 -8.98 1.35
C GLN A 221 4.02 -9.49 2.29
N PHE A 222 3.63 -8.68 3.28
CA PHE A 222 2.55 -9.03 4.22
C PHE A 222 1.18 -8.79 3.61
N ASP A 223 0.46 -9.87 3.30
CA ASP A 223 -0.92 -9.84 2.81
C ASP A 223 -1.87 -9.72 3.99
N TRP A 224 -2.39 -8.53 4.21
CA TRP A 224 -3.36 -8.24 5.26
C TRP A 224 -4.71 -8.89 5.01
N ALA A 225 -5.14 -8.99 3.76
CA ALA A 225 -6.44 -9.51 3.38
C ALA A 225 -6.49 -11.03 3.53
N GLY A 226 -5.45 -11.71 3.06
CA GLY A 226 -5.29 -13.16 3.20
C GLY A 226 -4.61 -13.60 4.50
N TRP A 227 -4.19 -12.66 5.34
CA TRP A 227 -3.37 -12.89 6.54
C TRP A 227 -2.20 -13.85 6.28
N ARG A 228 -1.48 -13.65 5.18
CA ARG A 228 -0.38 -14.53 4.71
C ARG A 228 0.85 -13.72 4.31
N LEU A 229 1.94 -14.41 4.03
CA LEU A 229 3.11 -13.80 3.38
C LEU A 229 3.10 -14.23 1.91
N LYS A 230 3.10 -13.24 1.01
CA LYS A 230 3.42 -13.44 -0.42
C LYS A 230 4.92 -13.29 -0.55
N ASP A 231 5.59 -14.36 -0.95
CA ASP A 231 7.05 -14.41 -0.99
C ASP A 231 7.49 -14.64 -2.43
N ASP A 232 8.03 -13.60 -3.04
CA ASP A 232 8.45 -13.58 -4.43
C ASP A 232 9.97 -13.81 -4.47
N VAL A 233 10.41 -14.89 -5.12
CA VAL A 233 11.84 -15.15 -5.34
C VAL A 233 12.34 -14.23 -6.43
N VAL A 234 13.42 -13.49 -6.15
CA VAL A 234 13.94 -12.48 -7.06
C VAL A 234 15.20 -13.00 -7.73
N GLU A 235 15.20 -12.96 -9.06
CA GLU A 235 16.38 -13.21 -9.86
C GLU A 235 17.03 -11.88 -10.22
N VAL A 236 18.31 -11.75 -9.86
CA VAL A 236 19.12 -10.59 -10.21
C VAL A 236 20.22 -11.07 -11.15
N ASN A 237 20.18 -10.56 -12.37
CA ASN A 237 21.23 -10.77 -13.37
C ASN A 237 22.29 -9.65 -13.30
N ASP A 238 23.40 -9.85 -14.01
CA ASP A 238 24.50 -8.86 -14.02
C ASP A 238 24.13 -7.56 -14.71
N GLU A 239 23.17 -7.59 -15.64
CA GLU A 239 22.65 -6.39 -16.31
C GLU A 239 21.95 -5.46 -15.31
N LEU A 240 21.05 -5.98 -14.47
CA LEU A 240 20.39 -5.20 -13.43
C LEU A 240 21.39 -4.63 -12.42
N LYS A 241 22.41 -5.41 -12.05
CA LYS A 241 23.51 -4.93 -11.19
C LYS A 241 24.31 -3.83 -11.87
N HIS A 242 24.50 -3.90 -13.19
CA HIS A 242 25.18 -2.86 -13.96
C HIS A 242 24.37 -1.56 -13.95
N LEU A 243 23.07 -1.64 -14.25
CA LEU A 243 22.14 -0.49 -14.18
C LEU A 243 22.15 0.18 -12.80
N VAL A 244 22.14 -0.62 -11.72
CA VAL A 244 22.27 -0.12 -10.35
C VAL A 244 23.56 0.69 -10.14
N ARG A 245 24.70 0.18 -10.61
CA ARG A 245 25.99 0.88 -10.47
C ARG A 245 26.02 2.16 -11.31
N GLU A 246 25.54 2.11 -12.55
CA GLU A 246 25.48 3.28 -13.44
C GLU A 246 24.60 4.39 -12.87
N ALA A 247 23.40 4.06 -12.41
CA ALA A 247 22.47 5.04 -11.85
C ALA A 247 22.98 5.68 -10.56
N GLY A 248 23.57 4.88 -9.66
CA GLY A 248 24.15 5.45 -8.46
C GLY A 248 25.38 6.32 -8.75
N ASN A 249 26.23 5.95 -9.72
CA ASN A 249 27.34 6.80 -10.17
C ASN A 249 26.87 8.12 -10.78
N TRP A 250 25.85 8.07 -11.64
CA TRP A 250 25.22 9.25 -12.23
C TRP A 250 24.68 10.19 -11.14
N ALA A 251 23.86 9.67 -10.22
CA ALA A 251 23.28 10.46 -9.15
C ALA A 251 24.33 10.98 -8.16
N TRP A 252 25.38 10.20 -7.89
CA TRP A 252 26.47 10.65 -7.03
C TRP A 252 27.28 11.75 -7.69
N ASN A 253 27.54 11.67 -8.99
CA ASN A 253 28.15 12.76 -9.74
C ASN A 253 27.31 14.04 -9.67
N CYS A 254 25.97 13.94 -9.76
CA CYS A 254 25.06 15.06 -9.52
C CYS A 254 25.26 15.70 -8.13
N VAL A 255 25.37 14.89 -7.07
CA VAL A 255 25.67 15.39 -5.71
C VAL A 255 27.03 16.07 -5.66
N MET A 256 28.08 15.42 -6.17
CA MET A 256 29.45 15.90 -6.12
C MET A 256 29.72 17.13 -7.01
N THR A 257 28.82 17.45 -7.94
CA THR A 257 28.90 18.63 -8.81
C THR A 257 27.85 19.70 -8.48
N LYS A 258 27.04 19.51 -7.44
CA LYS A 258 25.86 20.35 -7.11
C LYS A 258 24.83 20.46 -8.25
N GLN A 259 24.82 19.54 -9.21
CA GLN A 259 23.88 19.53 -10.33
C GLN A 259 22.67 18.68 -9.99
N VAL A 260 21.55 19.33 -9.66
CA VAL A 260 20.29 18.64 -9.36
C VAL A 260 19.63 18.19 -10.67
N PRO A 261 19.34 16.89 -10.86
CA PRO A 261 18.69 16.42 -12.08
C PRO A 261 17.25 16.95 -12.15
N PRO A 262 16.70 17.24 -13.33
CA PRO A 262 15.32 17.74 -13.46
C PRO A 262 14.29 16.69 -13.04
N TYR A 263 13.08 17.13 -12.71
CA TYR A 263 11.97 16.21 -12.49
C TYR A 263 11.60 15.47 -13.78
N VAL A 264 11.62 14.14 -13.73
CA VAL A 264 10.96 13.31 -14.75
C VAL A 264 9.46 13.40 -14.56
N ARG A 265 8.71 13.79 -15.60
CA ARG A 265 7.25 13.95 -15.54
C ARG A 265 6.57 12.83 -16.33
N THR A 266 5.37 12.45 -15.91
CA THR A 266 4.51 11.60 -16.73
C THR A 266 4.24 12.32 -18.05
N PRO A 267 4.46 11.68 -19.21
CA PRO A 267 4.16 12.27 -20.49
C PRO A 267 2.68 12.68 -20.57
N VAL A 268 2.42 13.83 -21.18
CA VAL A 268 1.05 14.22 -21.53
C VAL A 268 0.64 13.40 -22.75
N LEU A 269 -0.62 12.95 -22.79
CA LEU A 269 -1.18 12.30 -23.98
C LEU A 269 -1.07 13.26 -25.16
N ALA A 270 -0.20 12.95 -26.12
CA ALA A 270 0.11 13.84 -27.24
C ALA A 270 -1.03 13.92 -28.25
N ASP A 271 -1.74 12.82 -28.46
CA ASP A 271 -2.83 12.70 -29.43
C ASP A 271 -4.13 12.30 -28.73
N ALA A 272 -4.82 13.30 -28.19
CA ALA A 272 -6.12 13.10 -27.56
C ALA A 272 -7.19 12.67 -28.58
N GLU A 273 -7.11 13.16 -29.83
CA GLU A 273 -8.09 12.87 -30.87
C GLU A 273 -7.98 11.42 -31.35
N GLY A 274 -6.78 10.94 -31.63
CA GLY A 274 -6.54 9.54 -31.97
C GLY A 274 -6.84 8.59 -30.81
N TYR A 275 -6.60 9.00 -29.56
CA TYR A 275 -7.05 8.23 -28.40
C TYR A 275 -8.59 8.11 -28.38
N VAL A 276 -9.32 9.20 -28.60
CA VAL A 276 -10.78 9.17 -28.68
C VAL A 276 -11.25 8.27 -29.83
N ALA A 277 -10.70 8.44 -31.03
CA ALA A 277 -11.06 7.64 -32.19
C ALA A 277 -10.84 6.12 -31.95
N LYS A 278 -9.74 5.76 -31.28
CA LYS A 278 -9.41 4.36 -30.97
C LYS A 278 -10.29 3.75 -29.87
N HIS A 279 -10.83 4.56 -28.96
CA HIS A 279 -11.54 4.05 -27.77
C HIS A 279 -13.00 4.45 -27.69
N VAL A 280 -13.56 5.12 -28.71
CA VAL A 280 -14.96 5.60 -28.71
C VAL A 280 -15.95 4.46 -28.45
N GLU A 281 -15.80 3.32 -29.12
CA GLU A 281 -16.68 2.15 -28.92
C GLU A 281 -16.58 1.55 -27.51
N LEU A 282 -15.39 1.59 -26.91
CA LEU A 282 -15.19 1.12 -25.54
C LEU A 282 -15.84 2.09 -24.55
N ALA A 283 -15.67 3.40 -24.78
CA ALA A 283 -16.28 4.45 -23.96
C ALA A 283 -17.81 4.41 -24.04
N GLU A 284 -18.39 4.19 -25.23
CA GLU A 284 -19.83 4.01 -25.42
C GLU A 284 -20.35 2.77 -24.70
N ARG A 285 -19.68 1.62 -24.82
CA ARG A 285 -20.03 0.40 -24.07
C ARG A 285 -19.99 0.63 -22.56
N LEU A 286 -18.94 1.27 -22.06
CA LEU A 286 -18.81 1.61 -20.64
C LEU A 286 -19.95 2.52 -20.17
N ALA A 287 -20.28 3.55 -20.96
CA ALA A 287 -21.36 4.48 -20.66
C ALA A 287 -22.72 3.75 -20.61
N ASN A 288 -22.99 2.87 -21.57
CA ASN A 288 -24.23 2.10 -21.64
C ASN A 288 -24.39 1.14 -20.47
N VAL A 289 -23.35 0.36 -20.10
CA VAL A 289 -23.39 -0.53 -18.94
C VAL A 289 -23.58 0.25 -17.65
N SER A 290 -22.90 1.39 -17.51
CA SER A 290 -23.04 2.26 -16.33
C SER A 290 -24.45 2.83 -16.20
N ALA A 291 -25.08 3.21 -17.32
CA ALA A 291 -26.46 3.68 -17.35
C ALA A 291 -27.45 2.55 -17.02
N LEU A 292 -27.24 1.36 -17.60
CA LEU A 292 -28.06 0.17 -17.33
C LEU A 292 -28.01 -0.22 -15.85
N SER A 293 -26.82 -0.25 -15.23
CA SER A 293 -26.66 -0.56 -13.80
C SER A 293 -27.50 0.38 -12.94
N LYS A 294 -27.42 1.71 -13.19
CA LYS A 294 -28.19 2.70 -12.44
C LYS A 294 -29.70 2.55 -12.64
N ALA A 295 -30.15 2.32 -13.88
CA ALA A 295 -31.55 2.14 -14.20
C ALA A 295 -32.13 0.85 -13.60
N ALA A 296 -31.35 -0.23 -13.64
CA ALA A 296 -31.70 -1.52 -13.04
C ALA A 296 -31.82 -1.42 -11.51
N ASP A 297 -30.88 -0.75 -10.84
CA ASP A 297 -30.92 -0.54 -9.38
C ASP A 297 -32.15 0.28 -8.95
N ALA A 298 -32.46 1.34 -9.69
CA ALA A 298 -33.66 2.16 -9.46
C ALA A 298 -34.93 1.32 -9.63
N ARG A 299 -35.06 0.60 -10.75
CA ARG A 299 -36.22 -0.25 -11.04
C ARG A 299 -36.36 -1.40 -10.04
N ALA A 300 -35.26 -2.02 -9.63
CA ALA A 300 -35.27 -3.06 -8.61
C ALA A 300 -35.76 -2.54 -7.26
N SER A 301 -35.46 -1.27 -6.93
CA SER A 301 -35.95 -0.62 -5.72
C SER A 301 -37.47 -0.35 -5.78
N GLU A 302 -37.98 0.11 -6.93
CA GLU A 302 -39.42 0.28 -7.17
C GLU A 302 -40.17 -1.06 -7.08
N LEU A 303 -39.69 -2.09 -7.80
CA LEU A 303 -40.29 -3.43 -7.77
C LEU A 303 -40.26 -4.06 -6.38
N ARG A 304 -39.19 -3.82 -5.61
CA ARG A 304 -39.13 -4.25 -4.21
C ARG A 304 -40.20 -3.54 -3.39
N ALA A 305 -40.42 -2.24 -3.58
CA ALA A 305 -41.46 -1.52 -2.86
C ALA A 305 -42.87 -2.08 -3.19
N GLU A 306 -43.15 -2.38 -4.46
CA GLU A 306 -44.41 -3.01 -4.88
C GLU A 306 -44.58 -4.42 -4.29
N LEU A 307 -43.53 -5.24 -4.32
CA LEU A 307 -43.53 -6.58 -3.74
C LEU A 307 -43.83 -6.55 -2.23
N LEU A 308 -43.30 -5.56 -1.52
CA LEU A 308 -43.56 -5.36 -0.09
C LEU A 308 -44.95 -4.76 0.20
N ALA A 309 -45.49 -3.94 -0.69
CA ALA A 309 -46.86 -3.44 -0.56
C ALA A 309 -47.89 -4.57 -0.50
N GLY A 310 -47.63 -5.67 -1.23
CA GLY A 310 -48.46 -6.89 -1.21
C GLY A 310 -48.52 -7.62 0.13
N LEU A 311 -47.66 -7.28 1.10
CA LEU A 311 -47.76 -7.81 2.46
C LEU A 311 -48.89 -7.15 3.26
N GLU A 312 -49.46 -6.04 2.79
CA GLU A 312 -50.58 -5.32 3.44
C GLU A 312 -50.33 -5.03 4.94
N GLY A 313 -49.08 -4.75 5.30
CA GLY A 313 -48.68 -4.50 6.69
C GLY A 313 -48.51 -5.75 7.56
N ARG A 314 -48.56 -6.96 6.99
CA ARG A 314 -48.31 -8.22 7.70
C ARG A 314 -46.81 -8.48 7.84
N LYS A 315 -46.42 -9.02 9.01
CA LYS A 315 -45.06 -9.50 9.29
C LYS A 315 -44.85 -10.90 8.71
N LEU A 316 -43.63 -11.21 8.26
CA LEU A 316 -43.17 -12.52 7.84
C LEU A 316 -42.84 -13.43 9.03
N ASP A 317 -42.48 -12.88 10.18
CA ASP A 317 -42.21 -13.61 11.44
C ASP A 317 -41.27 -14.83 11.25
N GLY A 318 -40.13 -14.59 10.61
CA GLY A 318 -39.16 -15.64 10.29
C GLY A 318 -39.57 -16.61 9.16
N CYS A 319 -40.77 -16.47 8.59
CA CYS A 319 -41.19 -17.26 7.44
C CYS A 319 -40.45 -16.83 6.18
N LYS A 320 -39.85 -17.80 5.49
CA LYS A 320 -39.23 -17.63 4.18
C LYS A 320 -40.29 -17.84 3.10
N ILE A 321 -40.63 -16.79 2.36
CA ILE A 321 -41.49 -16.91 1.17
C ILE A 321 -40.60 -17.26 -0.01
N VAL A 322 -40.71 -18.49 -0.51
CA VAL A 322 -40.06 -18.91 -1.75
C VAL A 322 -40.98 -18.54 -2.91
N MET A 323 -40.44 -17.81 -3.88
CA MET A 323 -41.08 -17.49 -5.15
C MET A 323 -40.40 -18.35 -6.23
N PRO A 324 -41.02 -19.49 -6.63
CA PRO A 324 -40.38 -20.43 -7.53
C PRO A 324 -39.91 -19.76 -8.81
N GLY A 325 -38.62 -19.91 -9.12
CA GLY A 325 -38.02 -19.37 -10.32
C GLY A 325 -37.66 -17.89 -10.26
N ALA A 326 -37.87 -17.21 -9.13
CA ALA A 326 -37.52 -15.79 -8.93
C ALA A 326 -36.54 -15.59 -7.76
N GLY A 327 -36.77 -16.28 -6.63
CA GLY A 327 -35.97 -16.09 -5.43
C GLY A 327 -36.69 -16.41 -4.13
N ALA A 328 -36.18 -15.85 -3.04
CA ALA A 328 -36.81 -15.91 -1.74
C ALA A 328 -36.83 -14.56 -1.03
N LEU A 329 -37.98 -14.21 -0.45
CA LEU A 329 -38.14 -13.09 0.47
C LEU A 329 -38.03 -13.60 1.91
N THR A 330 -37.15 -12.98 2.68
CA THR A 330 -36.96 -13.24 4.11
C THR A 330 -36.97 -11.92 4.87
N ALA A 331 -37.53 -11.87 6.06
CA ALA A 331 -37.36 -10.74 6.96
C ALA A 331 -36.27 -11.05 8.00
N ASN A 332 -35.39 -10.08 8.23
CA ASN A 332 -34.58 -10.03 9.44
C ASN A 332 -35.25 -9.05 10.40
N LEU A 333 -35.36 -9.43 11.67
CA LEU A 333 -35.86 -8.55 12.71
C LEU A 333 -34.85 -7.44 12.96
N LYS A 334 -35.28 -6.19 12.79
CA LYS A 334 -34.50 -5.00 13.07
C LYS A 334 -35.29 -4.10 14.01
N ILE A 335 -34.66 -3.70 15.11
CA ILE A 335 -35.28 -2.79 16.06
C ILE A 335 -35.31 -1.39 15.44
N ASP A 336 -36.46 -0.74 15.47
CA ASP A 336 -36.63 0.66 15.10
C ASP A 336 -36.05 1.55 16.23
N THR A 337 -34.75 1.79 16.13
CA THR A 337 -33.99 2.51 17.14
C THR A 337 -34.40 3.97 17.26
N GLU A 338 -34.95 4.59 16.22
CA GLU A 338 -35.38 5.99 16.23
C GLU A 338 -36.67 6.16 17.02
N LYS A 339 -37.66 5.29 16.78
CA LYS A 339 -38.92 5.28 17.55
C LYS A 339 -38.67 4.95 19.02
N LEU A 340 -37.76 4.01 19.28
CA LEU A 340 -37.43 3.56 20.63
C LEU A 340 -36.64 4.60 21.44
N GLN A 341 -35.74 5.36 20.80
CA GLN A 341 -35.01 6.46 21.45
C GLN A 341 -35.92 7.60 21.92
N ALA A 342 -37.07 7.80 21.25
CA ALA A 342 -38.03 8.85 21.61
C ALA A 342 -38.87 8.52 22.85
N ASP A 343 -39.12 7.23 23.11
CA ASP A 343 -40.01 6.76 24.19
C ASP A 343 -39.27 6.39 25.48
N LEU A 344 -37.95 6.16 25.41
CA LEU A 344 -37.10 5.80 26.55
C LEU A 344 -36.69 7.02 27.40
N LYS A 345 -36.73 6.90 28.73
CA LYS A 345 -36.12 7.92 29.61
C LYS A 345 -34.59 7.88 29.50
N PRO A 346 -33.88 9.00 29.72
CA PRO A 346 -32.42 9.07 29.60
C PRO A 346 -31.66 8.02 30.41
N GLU A 347 -32.14 7.71 31.62
CA GLU A 347 -31.55 6.70 32.50
C GLU A 347 -31.72 5.28 31.96
N GLN A 348 -32.86 4.99 31.32
CA GLN A 348 -33.14 3.69 30.72
C GLN A 348 -32.35 3.52 29.42
N LEU A 349 -32.24 4.58 28.61
CA LEU A 349 -31.47 4.61 27.38
C LEU A 349 -29.99 4.31 27.63
N ALA A 350 -29.40 4.86 28.69
CA ALA A 350 -28.00 4.60 29.08
C ALA A 350 -27.73 3.12 29.45
N MET A 351 -28.73 2.39 29.95
CA MET A 351 -28.59 0.98 30.33
C MET A 351 -28.61 0.03 29.13
N VAL A 352 -29.29 0.43 28.07
CA VAL A 352 -29.54 -0.38 26.88
C VAL A 352 -28.82 0.16 25.66
N THR A 353 -27.77 0.95 25.84
CA THR A 353 -26.96 1.47 24.73
C THR A 353 -25.52 0.96 24.79
N LYS A 354 -24.97 0.63 23.61
CA LYS A 354 -23.56 0.38 23.34
C LYS A 354 -23.05 1.41 22.33
N LYS A 355 -21.75 1.69 22.34
CA LYS A 355 -21.15 2.65 21.40
C LYS A 355 -20.84 1.95 20.08
N ASP A 356 -21.51 2.33 18.99
CA ASP A 356 -21.33 1.66 17.68
C ASP A 356 -21.70 2.55 16.46
N GLY A 357 -20.67 2.92 15.67
CA GLY A 357 -20.74 3.21 14.22
C GLY A 357 -20.98 4.64 13.69
N TYR A 358 -20.03 5.13 12.85
CA TYR A 358 -20.13 5.75 11.49
C TYR A 358 -18.70 5.86 10.89
N ASP A 359 -18.48 6.38 9.66
CA ASP A 359 -17.14 6.60 9.05
C ASP A 359 -16.34 7.63 9.86
N SER A 360 -15.78 7.08 10.93
CA SER A 360 -15.15 7.77 12.04
C SER A 360 -13.83 8.40 11.57
N ALA A 361 -13.27 7.90 10.48
CA ALA A 361 -11.99 8.32 9.96
C ALA A 361 -12.08 9.65 9.21
N ALA A 362 -13.11 9.86 8.39
CA ALA A 362 -13.31 11.12 7.69
C ALA A 362 -13.67 12.27 8.65
N MET A 363 -14.57 12.01 9.61
CA MET A 363 -15.07 13.02 10.55
C MET A 363 -14.05 13.37 11.65
N ALA A 364 -13.35 12.39 12.22
CA ALA A 364 -12.33 12.66 13.24
C ALA A 364 -11.12 13.40 12.66
N ARG A 365 -10.76 13.17 11.39
CA ARG A 365 -9.70 13.94 10.71
C ARG A 365 -10.08 15.41 10.57
N HIS A 366 -11.31 15.70 10.16
CA HIS A 366 -11.79 17.08 10.04
C HIS A 366 -11.90 17.78 11.41
N LEU A 367 -12.46 17.11 12.41
CA LEU A 367 -12.66 17.71 13.75
C LEU A 367 -11.36 17.82 14.57
N LYS A 368 -10.40 16.90 14.39
CA LYS A 368 -9.04 17.04 14.95
C LYS A 368 -8.25 18.16 14.28
N SER A 369 -8.43 18.37 12.97
CA SER A 369 -7.80 19.52 12.28
C SER A 369 -8.28 20.87 12.83
N LEU A 370 -9.41 20.89 13.55
CA LEU A 370 -9.99 22.06 14.21
C LEU A 370 -9.77 22.09 15.73
N GLY A 371 -9.01 21.13 16.30
CA GLY A 371 -8.65 21.11 17.72
C GLY A 371 -9.78 20.72 18.70
N VAL A 372 -10.81 20.01 18.25
CA VAL A 372 -12.00 19.71 19.06
C VAL A 372 -11.88 18.34 19.79
N ASP A 373 -12.24 18.27 21.07
CA ASP A 373 -12.33 17.00 21.83
C ASP A 373 -13.47 16.13 21.29
N LEU A 374 -13.12 14.89 20.90
CA LEU A 374 -14.03 13.97 20.24
C LEU A 374 -14.87 13.10 21.18
N LYS A 375 -14.61 13.13 22.50
CA LYS A 375 -15.38 12.32 23.46
C LYS A 375 -16.86 12.72 23.54
N GLN A 376 -17.16 13.98 23.24
CA GLN A 376 -18.53 14.53 23.27
C GLN A 376 -19.40 14.14 22.05
N PHE A 377 -18.82 13.55 21.00
CA PHE A 377 -19.53 13.25 19.74
C PHE A 377 -19.91 11.77 19.55
N LYS A 378 -19.82 10.95 20.60
CA LYS A 378 -20.28 9.56 20.52
C LYS A 378 -21.80 9.54 20.63
N ALA A 379 -22.47 8.96 19.64
CA ALA A 379 -23.87 8.63 19.75
C ALA A 379 -24.03 7.28 20.47
N ASP A 380 -24.94 7.24 21.43
CA ASP A 380 -25.33 6.01 22.11
C ASP A 380 -26.25 5.20 21.19
N LYS A 381 -25.85 3.98 20.82
CA LYS A 381 -26.65 3.09 19.96
C LYS A 381 -27.31 2.03 20.83
N ILE A 382 -28.60 1.77 20.64
CA ILE A 382 -29.30 0.78 21.45
C ILE A 382 -28.72 -0.63 21.20
N ASP A 383 -28.33 -1.29 22.29
CA ASP A 383 -27.88 -2.67 22.37
C ASP A 383 -29.09 -3.59 22.48
N ALA A 384 -29.43 -4.26 21.38
CA ALA A 384 -30.64 -5.07 21.23
C ALA A 384 -30.77 -6.16 22.31
N ASP A 385 -29.66 -6.78 22.69
CA ASP A 385 -29.65 -7.87 23.66
C ASP A 385 -29.95 -7.34 25.08
N LYS A 386 -29.30 -6.23 25.46
CA LYS A 386 -29.56 -5.57 26.76
C LYS A 386 -30.95 -4.95 26.83
N LEU A 387 -31.44 -4.42 25.72
CA LEU A 387 -32.81 -3.92 25.65
C LEU A 387 -33.81 -5.04 25.90
N ALA A 388 -33.63 -6.20 25.25
CA ALA A 388 -34.50 -7.36 25.44
C ALA A 388 -34.46 -7.86 26.91
N GLU A 389 -33.29 -7.82 27.56
CA GLU A 389 -33.14 -8.18 28.97
C GLU A 389 -33.86 -7.23 29.95
N HIS A 390 -34.02 -5.95 29.59
CA HIS A 390 -34.58 -4.92 30.47
C HIS A 390 -35.99 -4.44 30.07
N ALA A 391 -36.52 -4.85 28.92
CA ALA A 391 -37.78 -4.37 28.34
C ALA A 391 -38.97 -4.43 29.31
N ASP A 392 -39.17 -5.58 29.97
CA ASP A 392 -40.27 -5.77 30.92
C ASP A 392 -40.15 -4.84 32.15
N SER A 393 -38.93 -4.66 32.65
CA SER A 393 -38.66 -3.77 33.79
C SER A 393 -38.87 -2.29 33.46
N PHE A 394 -38.81 -1.95 32.18
CA PHE A 394 -39.04 -0.60 31.67
C PHE A 394 -40.49 -0.37 31.24
N GLY A 395 -41.33 -1.42 31.24
CA GLY A 395 -42.72 -1.36 30.76
C GLY A 395 -42.83 -1.16 29.25
N ILE A 396 -41.85 -1.66 28.49
CA ILE A 396 -41.75 -1.48 27.02
C ILE A 396 -42.27 -2.73 26.34
N ASP A 397 -43.28 -2.56 25.49
CA ASP A 397 -43.74 -3.60 24.58
C ASP A 397 -42.80 -3.68 23.36
N MET A 398 -41.89 -4.65 23.37
CA MET A 398 -40.89 -4.84 22.31
C MET A 398 -41.51 -5.02 20.91
N ASP A 399 -42.70 -5.63 20.82
CA ASP A 399 -43.35 -5.89 19.54
C ASP A 399 -43.79 -4.60 18.82
N ALA A 400 -43.99 -3.51 19.58
CA ALA A 400 -44.32 -2.18 19.08
C ALA A 400 -43.13 -1.44 18.43
N TYR A 401 -41.90 -1.94 18.61
CA TYR A 401 -40.64 -1.35 18.13
C TYR A 401 -39.85 -2.28 17.19
N MET A 402 -40.33 -3.51 16.95
CA MET A 402 -39.71 -4.44 16.00
C MET A 402 -40.23 -4.22 14.59
N ALA A 403 -39.33 -3.86 13.67
CA ALA A 403 -39.58 -3.73 12.24
C ALA A 403 -38.92 -4.88 11.47
N GLU A 404 -39.54 -5.30 10.38
CA GLU A 404 -38.95 -6.32 9.51
C GLU A 404 -38.13 -5.67 8.40
N GLN A 405 -36.83 -5.96 8.40
CA GLN A 405 -35.99 -5.66 7.26
C GLN A 405 -36.08 -6.80 6.25
N HIS A 406 -36.81 -6.54 5.18
CA HIS A 406 -37.03 -7.48 4.11
C HIS A 406 -35.79 -7.60 3.20
N VAL A 407 -35.33 -8.83 2.99
CA VAL A 407 -34.22 -9.20 2.12
C VAL A 407 -34.75 -10.12 1.03
N PHE A 408 -34.53 -9.73 -0.23
CA PHE A 408 -34.86 -10.55 -1.39
C PHE A 408 -33.58 -11.17 -1.95
N LYS A 409 -33.49 -12.50 -1.93
CA LYS A 409 -32.39 -13.26 -2.54
C LYS A 409 -32.82 -13.76 -3.92
N ILE A 410 -32.10 -13.35 -4.95
CA ILE A 410 -32.34 -13.74 -6.35
C ILE A 410 -31.91 -15.19 -6.56
N ASP A 411 -32.70 -15.96 -7.30
CA ASP A 411 -32.35 -17.33 -7.67
C ASP A 411 -31.14 -17.39 -8.61
N LYS A 412 -30.26 -18.39 -8.39
CA LYS A 412 -29.00 -18.55 -9.12
C LYS A 412 -29.15 -18.58 -10.65
N PRO A 413 -30.15 -19.29 -11.25
CA PRO A 413 -30.32 -19.30 -12.70
C PRO A 413 -30.62 -17.92 -13.32
N ILE A 414 -31.43 -17.08 -12.67
CA ILE A 414 -31.67 -15.70 -13.15
C ILE A 414 -30.39 -14.89 -13.09
N LYS A 415 -29.62 -15.03 -12.00
CA LYS A 415 -28.33 -14.35 -11.88
C LYS A 415 -27.40 -14.73 -13.02
N GLU A 416 -27.25 -16.02 -13.32
CA GLU A 416 -26.41 -16.52 -14.41
C GLU A 416 -26.93 -16.09 -15.80
N GLU A 417 -28.25 -16.01 -15.98
CA GLU A 417 -28.87 -15.51 -17.21
C GLU A 417 -28.58 -14.02 -17.43
N MET A 418 -28.71 -13.20 -16.39
CA MET A 418 -28.41 -11.77 -16.47
C MET A 418 -26.91 -11.50 -16.62
N GLU A 419 -26.04 -12.28 -15.99
CA GLU A 419 -24.60 -12.25 -16.25
C GLU A 419 -24.32 -12.56 -17.73
N ARG A 420 -24.93 -13.62 -18.28
CA ARG A 420 -24.81 -13.94 -19.71
C ARG A 420 -25.37 -12.85 -20.62
N TYR A 421 -26.47 -12.20 -20.23
CA TYR A 421 -27.01 -11.06 -20.97
C TYR A 421 -26.00 -9.91 -21.03
N ILE A 422 -25.38 -9.56 -19.90
CA ILE A 422 -24.34 -8.53 -19.87
C ILE A 422 -23.15 -8.93 -20.74
N ASP A 423 -22.65 -10.15 -20.61
CA ASP A 423 -21.51 -10.64 -21.41
C ASP A 423 -21.80 -10.63 -22.92
N THR A 424 -23.05 -10.94 -23.30
CA THR A 424 -23.48 -10.99 -24.71
C THR A 424 -23.64 -9.60 -25.30
N HIS A 425 -24.25 -8.67 -24.55
CA HIS A 425 -24.56 -7.33 -25.04
C HIS A 425 -23.43 -6.31 -24.83
N PHE A 426 -22.49 -6.60 -23.92
CA PHE A 426 -21.37 -5.73 -23.58
C PHE A 426 -20.06 -6.52 -23.43
N PRO A 427 -19.58 -7.17 -24.50
CA PRO A 427 -18.38 -8.00 -24.45
C PRO A 427 -17.13 -7.15 -24.18
N LEU A 428 -16.20 -7.69 -23.38
CA LEU A 428 -14.90 -7.08 -23.08
C LEU A 428 -13.94 -7.08 -24.28
N VAL A 429 -14.12 -8.01 -25.21
CA VAL A 429 -13.31 -8.09 -26.44
C VAL A 429 -14.05 -7.34 -27.53
N ALA A 430 -13.44 -6.29 -28.10
CA ALA A 430 -13.94 -5.74 -29.35
C ALA A 430 -13.87 -6.84 -30.41
N PRO A 431 -14.94 -7.13 -31.19
CA PRO A 431 -14.80 -8.04 -32.30
C PRO A 431 -13.68 -7.53 -33.20
N ALA A 432 -12.68 -8.38 -33.45
CA ALA A 432 -11.60 -8.05 -34.37
C ALA A 432 -12.24 -7.73 -35.73
N GLN A 433 -12.22 -6.45 -36.12
CA GLN A 433 -12.40 -6.13 -37.52
C GLN A 433 -11.12 -6.50 -38.25
N ALA A 434 -11.23 -7.50 -39.10
CA ALA A 434 -10.18 -7.97 -39.98
C ALA A 434 -9.84 -6.89 -41.03
N ASP A 435 -8.54 -6.57 -41.05
CA ASP A 435 -7.65 -5.97 -42.06
C ASP A 435 -8.21 -5.51 -43.43
N ALA A 436 -7.85 -4.29 -43.85
CA ALA A 436 -6.92 -4.04 -44.98
C ALA A 436 -6.82 -2.54 -45.33
N ASP A 437 -5.66 -2.18 -45.91
CA ASP A 437 -5.21 -0.89 -46.45
C ASP A 437 -4.69 0.13 -45.41
N GLU A 438 -3.47 0.66 -45.47
CA GLU A 438 -2.37 0.50 -46.42
C GLU A 438 -1.09 1.04 -45.73
N GLN A 439 0.05 0.44 -46.08
CA GLN A 439 1.39 0.92 -45.81
C GLN A 439 1.60 2.33 -46.37
N ALA A 440 1.93 3.31 -45.52
CA ALA A 440 2.85 4.42 -45.85
C ALA A 440 3.01 5.37 -44.66
N ALA A 441 4.06 5.19 -43.86
CA ALA A 441 4.92 6.26 -43.35
C ALA A 441 5.95 5.67 -42.38
N ASP A 442 6.72 4.70 -42.86
CA ASP A 442 7.97 4.29 -42.21
C ASP A 442 9.10 4.90 -43.02
N GLN A 443 9.53 6.10 -42.60
CA GLN A 443 10.79 6.76 -42.96
C GLN A 443 10.82 8.10 -42.25
N PHE A 444 11.36 8.17 -41.03
CA PHE A 444 12.36 9.17 -40.64
C PHE A 444 12.98 8.82 -39.28
N ALA A 445 14.28 8.53 -39.33
CA ALA A 445 15.30 8.58 -38.28
C ALA A 445 15.27 7.54 -37.15
N GLU A 446 16.03 6.46 -37.38
CA GLU A 446 16.68 5.66 -36.34
C GLU A 446 17.65 6.53 -35.52
N GLU A 447 17.42 6.65 -34.21
CA GLU A 447 18.47 6.69 -33.21
C GLU A 447 18.29 5.48 -32.29
N PRO A 448 19.36 4.77 -31.88
CA PRO A 448 19.22 3.58 -31.05
C PRO A 448 18.93 4.01 -29.62
N MET A 449 17.66 4.19 -29.28
CA MET A 449 17.25 4.16 -27.88
C MET A 449 17.36 2.71 -27.41
N ALA A 450 18.30 2.47 -26.49
CA ALA A 450 18.39 1.23 -25.73
C ALA A 450 16.99 0.86 -25.21
N GLU A 451 16.58 -0.39 -25.42
CA GLU A 451 15.33 -0.93 -24.89
C GLU A 451 15.22 -0.57 -23.41
N ALA A 452 14.25 0.28 -23.08
CA ALA A 452 13.96 0.61 -21.70
C ALA A 452 13.56 -0.68 -20.97
N PRO A 453 14.07 -0.95 -19.76
CA PRO A 453 13.65 -2.11 -18.98
C PRO A 453 12.14 -2.01 -18.76
N ARG A 454 11.40 -2.94 -19.36
CA ARG A 454 9.96 -3.10 -19.20
C ARG A 454 9.72 -4.06 -18.04
N GLY A 455 8.86 -3.64 -17.11
CA GLY A 455 8.13 -4.48 -16.15
C GLY A 455 8.98 -5.37 -15.28
#